data_AF-A0A9D0IE06-F1
#
_entry.id   AF-A0A9D0IE06-F1
#
_cell.length_a   1.000
_cell.length_b   1.000
_cell.length_c   1.000
_cell.angle_alpha   90.00
_cell.angle_beta   90.00
_cell.angle_gamma   90.00
#
_symmetry.space_group_name_H-M   'P 1'
#
loop_
_entity.id
_entity.type
_entity.pdbx_description
1 polymer ?
#
loop_
_entity_poly.entity_id
_entity_poly.type
_entity_poly.pdbx_seq_one_letter_code
_entity_poly.pdbx_strand_id
1 'polypeptide(L)'
;MKRRLMGLMRKEFIQFFRDKALVLLILYTFVEIAICGWALTLEVRNLPTAVYDGDRSAESQALVEAFVQRESFRLVERLEDPAAVDRLMDRGEVQFALIIPAGFSQDLRAGRSAKVQIVVDGSNSSIAGQALADASDLLREYNAQVVLAQTTRGGPGKQQLLTRVKNQIQVLYMPQLKYVHFIMLTMLAISVLLLGVLVPAAAIVREKEAGTFEQLMITPITGAELITAKIVPMVLLKLVGLTIGVAMSMWIFGVPLRGSLLLFYAISVLMFLSSSGIGVLMGTIARNMQQTLLLAFFILFPLAFLSGTIVPVQ
;
A
#
# COMPACT_ATOMS: atom_id res chain seq x y z
N MET A 1 32.64 -30.05 -9.49
CA MET A 1 31.33 -29.36 -9.48
C MET A 1 31.18 -28.40 -8.28
N LYS A 2 30.94 -28.88 -7.05
CA LYS A 2 30.64 -28.03 -5.87
C LYS A 2 31.67 -26.92 -5.58
N ARG A 3 32.97 -27.22 -5.62
CA ARG A 3 34.05 -26.23 -5.40
C ARG A 3 34.11 -25.14 -6.47
N ARG A 4 33.83 -25.49 -7.75
CA ARG A 4 33.82 -24.53 -8.87
C ARG A 4 32.61 -23.61 -8.79
N LEU A 5 31.42 -24.17 -8.57
CA LEU A 5 30.18 -23.42 -8.39
C LEU A 5 30.27 -22.45 -7.20
N MET A 6 30.78 -22.93 -6.05
CA MET A 6 30.98 -22.10 -4.86
C MET A 6 32.00 -20.96 -5.10
N GLY A 7 33.06 -21.23 -5.86
CA GLY A 7 34.03 -20.21 -6.26
C GLY A 7 33.41 -19.13 -7.14
N LEU A 8 32.57 -19.53 -8.09
CA LEU A 8 31.86 -18.60 -8.99
C LEU A 8 30.84 -17.76 -8.21
N MET A 9 30.06 -18.36 -7.31
CA MET A 9 29.14 -17.64 -6.42
C MET A 9 29.88 -16.63 -5.53
N ARG A 10 31.03 -17.01 -4.97
CA ARG A 10 31.86 -16.09 -4.16
C ARG A 10 32.36 -14.91 -4.99
N LYS A 11 32.77 -15.14 -6.23
CA LYS A 11 33.18 -14.08 -7.17
C LYS A 11 32.04 -13.10 -7.43
N GLU A 12 30.82 -13.58 -7.67
CA GLU A 12 29.65 -12.70 -7.86
C GLU A 12 29.36 -11.83 -6.64
N PHE A 13 29.40 -12.40 -5.43
CA PHE A 13 29.22 -11.61 -4.20
C PHE A 13 30.27 -10.52 -4.05
N ILE A 14 31.55 -10.84 -4.28
CA ILE A 14 32.64 -9.86 -4.18
C ILE A 14 32.48 -8.77 -5.24
N GLN A 15 32.14 -9.14 -6.47
CA GLN A 15 31.93 -8.21 -7.57
C GLN A 15 30.77 -7.26 -7.27
N PHE A 16 29.68 -7.77 -6.72
CA PHE A 16 28.53 -6.96 -6.32
C PHE A 16 28.93 -5.87 -5.30
N PHE A 17 29.57 -6.23 -4.19
CA PHE A 17 29.94 -5.27 -3.16
C PHE A 17 31.02 -4.28 -3.60
N ARG A 18 31.83 -4.65 -4.61
CA ARG A 18 32.85 -3.77 -5.19
C ARG A 18 32.26 -2.78 -6.19
N ASP A 19 31.09 -3.09 -6.75
CA ASP A 19 30.41 -2.24 -7.71
C ASP A 19 29.60 -1.15 -6.99
N LYS A 20 30.22 0.02 -6.86
CA LYS A 20 29.62 1.19 -6.21
C LYS A 20 28.26 1.56 -6.81
N ALA A 21 28.06 1.37 -8.12
CA ALA A 21 26.81 1.73 -8.77
C ALA A 21 25.67 0.79 -8.35
N LEU A 22 25.93 -0.52 -8.24
CA LEU A 22 24.94 -1.49 -7.76
C LEU A 22 24.63 -1.30 -6.27
N VAL A 23 25.65 -1.01 -5.47
CA VAL A 23 25.47 -0.69 -4.03
C VAL A 23 24.65 0.59 -3.86
N LEU A 24 24.96 1.64 -4.63
CA LEU A 24 24.19 2.89 -4.64
C LEU A 24 22.75 2.67 -5.09
N LEU A 25 22.51 1.82 -6.10
CA LEU A 25 21.16 1.47 -6.56
C LEU A 25 20.33 0.82 -5.44
N ILE A 26 20.91 -0.13 -4.70
CA ILE A 26 20.22 -0.75 -3.55
C ILE A 26 19.99 0.27 -2.42
N LEU A 27 20.98 1.11 -2.12
CA LEU A 27 20.84 2.14 -1.09
C LEU A 27 19.74 3.14 -1.45
N TYR A 28 19.68 3.55 -2.72
CA TYR A 28 18.66 4.43 -3.27
C TYR A 28 17.26 3.86 -3.01
N THR A 29 17.04 2.56 -3.18
CA THR A 29 15.75 1.92 -2.89
C THR A 29 15.30 2.09 -1.44
N PHE A 30 16.21 1.95 -0.46
CA PHE A 30 15.83 2.17 0.94
C PHE A 30 15.52 3.64 1.24
N VAL A 31 16.27 4.55 0.60
CA VAL A 31 16.01 6.00 0.69
C VAL A 31 14.68 6.35 0.05
N GLU A 32 14.35 5.78 -1.11
CA GLU A 32 13.06 5.94 -1.79
C GLU A 32 11.90 5.51 -0.90
N ILE A 33 11.98 4.31 -0.29
CA ILE A 33 10.97 3.83 0.65
C ILE A 33 10.84 4.79 1.84
N ALA A 34 11.95 5.24 2.44
CA ALA A 34 11.92 6.16 3.58
C ALA A 34 11.29 7.51 3.21
N ILE A 35 11.70 8.09 2.08
CA ILE A 35 11.17 9.36 1.58
C ILE A 35 9.67 9.22 1.31
N CYS A 36 9.25 8.18 0.57
CA CYS A 36 7.83 7.97 0.28
C CYS A 36 7.00 7.76 1.55
N GLY A 37 7.56 7.11 2.56
CA GLY A 37 6.86 6.84 3.82
C GLY A 37 6.60 8.10 4.64
N TRP A 38 7.53 9.06 4.60
CA TRP A 38 7.35 10.35 5.26
C TRP A 38 6.64 11.39 4.39
N ALA A 39 6.87 11.38 3.08
CA ALA A 39 6.35 12.40 2.17
C ALA A 39 4.91 12.13 1.70
N LEU A 40 4.50 10.86 1.55
CA LEU A 40 3.15 10.50 1.12
C LEU A 40 2.22 10.15 2.30
N THR A 41 2.42 10.76 3.46
CA THR A 41 1.37 10.78 4.49
C THR A 41 0.21 11.66 3.98
N LEU A 42 -0.70 11.09 3.18
CA LEU A 42 -1.98 11.71 2.88
C LEU A 42 -2.91 11.58 4.10
N GLU A 43 -2.48 12.14 5.22
CA GLU A 43 -3.40 12.37 6.33
C GLU A 43 -4.40 13.43 5.86
N VAL A 44 -5.65 13.01 5.72
CA VAL A 44 -6.75 13.94 5.50
C VAL A 44 -6.87 14.77 6.77
N ARG A 45 -6.50 16.05 6.69
CA ARG A 45 -6.67 17.02 7.76
C ARG A 45 -7.47 18.19 7.21
N ASN A 46 -8.44 18.67 7.99
CA ASN A 46 -9.28 19.82 7.64
C ASN A 46 -10.05 19.68 6.31
N LEU A 47 -10.56 18.49 5.98
CA LEU A 47 -11.34 18.27 4.76
C LEU A 47 -12.60 19.16 4.79
N PRO A 48 -12.81 20.05 3.80
CA PRO A 48 -14.00 20.90 3.73
C PRO A 48 -15.27 20.05 3.74
N THR A 49 -16.05 20.15 4.82
CA THR A 49 -17.17 19.26 5.11
C THR A 49 -18.47 20.04 5.23
N ALA A 50 -19.52 19.58 4.53
CA ALA A 50 -20.89 20.05 4.73
C ALA A 50 -21.73 19.01 5.46
N VAL A 51 -22.72 19.47 6.22
CA VAL A 51 -23.60 18.57 6.97
C VAL A 51 -25.05 18.98 6.76
N TYR A 52 -25.87 18.04 6.30
CA TYR A 52 -27.33 18.15 6.31
C TYR A 52 -27.89 17.34 7.48
N ASP A 53 -28.56 18.01 8.41
CA ASP A 53 -29.28 17.37 9.52
C ASP A 53 -30.79 17.56 9.36
N GLY A 54 -31.44 16.53 8.80
CA GLY A 54 -32.89 16.49 8.62
C GLY A 54 -33.67 16.03 9.85
N ASP A 55 -33.00 15.45 10.87
CA ASP A 55 -33.65 14.96 12.09
C ASP A 55 -33.67 16.02 13.19
N ARG A 56 -32.64 16.88 13.24
CA ARG A 56 -32.49 17.99 14.20
C ARG A 56 -32.69 17.56 15.65
N SER A 57 -32.26 16.35 15.98
CA SER A 57 -32.39 15.75 17.30
C SER A 57 -31.09 15.85 18.10
N ALA A 58 -31.14 15.57 19.41
CA ALA A 58 -29.93 15.51 20.22
C ALA A 58 -28.99 14.39 19.75
N GLU A 59 -29.54 13.28 19.27
CA GLU A 59 -28.79 12.16 18.72
C GLU A 59 -28.12 12.48 17.37
N SER A 60 -28.79 13.23 16.48
CA SER A 60 -28.17 13.68 15.23
C SER A 60 -27.06 14.70 15.50
N GLN A 61 -27.30 15.66 16.40
CA GLN A 61 -26.31 16.65 16.80
C GLN A 61 -25.06 16.01 17.42
N ALA A 62 -25.22 15.00 18.28
CA ALA A 62 -24.08 14.29 18.87
C ALA A 62 -23.22 13.58 17.80
N LEU A 63 -23.85 13.02 16.76
CA LEU A 63 -23.11 12.44 15.64
C LEU A 63 -22.35 13.51 14.86
N VAL A 64 -23.00 14.65 14.56
CA VAL A 64 -22.34 15.77 13.87
C VAL A 64 -21.15 16.29 14.67
N GLU A 65 -21.30 16.47 15.98
CA GLU A 65 -20.21 16.89 16.86
C GLU A 65 -19.05 15.91 16.86
N ALA A 66 -19.32 14.60 16.85
CA ALA A 66 -18.26 13.59 16.73
C ALA A 66 -17.46 13.76 15.43
N PHE A 67 -18.12 14.05 14.30
CA PHE A 67 -17.46 14.37 13.03
C PHE A 67 -16.63 15.66 13.10
N VAL A 68 -17.16 16.73 13.69
CA VAL A 68 -16.47 18.02 13.80
C VAL A 68 -15.28 17.99 14.77
N GLN A 69 -15.32 17.13 15.79
CA GLN A 69 -14.21 16.96 16.73
C GLN A 69 -13.01 16.21 16.14
N ARG A 70 -13.19 15.47 15.03
CA ARG A 70 -12.09 14.82 14.32
C ARG A 70 -11.33 15.85 13.48
N GLU A 71 -10.00 15.88 13.63
CA GLU A 71 -9.11 16.74 12.83
C GLU A 71 -9.22 16.49 11.30
N SER A 72 -9.77 15.34 10.90
CA SER A 72 -9.99 14.98 9.51
C SER A 72 -11.04 15.88 8.83
N PHE A 73 -12.06 16.35 9.54
CA PHE A 73 -13.22 17.03 8.95
C PHE A 73 -13.35 18.45 9.48
N ARG A 74 -13.36 19.44 8.57
CA ARG A 74 -13.61 20.84 8.91
C ARG A 74 -15.00 21.22 8.43
N LEU A 75 -15.92 21.47 9.37
CA LEU A 75 -17.26 21.95 9.04
C LEU A 75 -17.16 23.34 8.39
N VAL A 76 -17.60 23.42 7.13
CA VAL A 76 -17.70 24.68 6.38
C VAL A 76 -19.13 25.20 6.41
N GLU A 77 -20.11 24.32 6.20
CA GLU A 77 -21.51 24.71 6.07
C GLU A 77 -22.48 23.67 6.63
N ARG A 78 -23.58 24.14 7.23
CA ARG A 78 -24.74 23.32 7.57
C ARG A 78 -25.82 23.55 6.52
N LEU A 79 -26.18 22.50 5.82
CA LEU A 79 -27.11 22.52 4.71
C LEU A 79 -28.56 22.46 5.21
N GLU A 80 -29.43 23.22 4.55
CA GLU A 80 -30.89 23.14 4.74
C GLU A 80 -31.58 22.21 3.74
N ASP A 81 -30.90 21.89 2.64
CA ASP A 81 -31.41 21.02 1.57
C ASP A 81 -30.29 20.07 1.11
N PRO A 82 -30.50 18.74 1.09
CA PRO A 82 -29.51 17.79 0.61
C PRO A 82 -29.15 18.00 -0.86
N ALA A 83 -30.02 18.58 -1.70
CA ALA A 83 -29.70 18.86 -3.10
C ALA A 83 -28.66 19.98 -3.29
N ALA A 84 -28.36 20.74 -2.23
CA ALA A 84 -27.28 21.73 -2.26
C ALA A 84 -25.88 21.09 -2.20
N VAL A 85 -25.75 19.82 -1.78
CA VAL A 85 -24.47 19.11 -1.72
C VAL A 85 -23.78 19.10 -3.09
N ASP A 86 -24.51 18.70 -4.14
CA ASP A 86 -23.94 18.58 -5.49
C ASP A 86 -23.37 19.91 -5.99
N ARG A 87 -24.12 21.01 -5.77
CA ARG A 87 -23.69 22.35 -6.18
C ARG A 87 -22.45 22.85 -5.44
N LEU A 88 -22.33 22.54 -4.15
CA LEU A 88 -21.15 22.93 -3.35
C LEU A 88 -19.92 22.09 -3.71
N MET A 89 -20.13 20.81 -4.01
CA MET A 89 -19.07 19.92 -4.49
C MET A 89 -18.58 20.31 -5.88
N ASP A 90 -19.49 20.61 -6.81
CA ASP A 90 -19.13 21.06 -8.17
C ASP A 90 -18.31 22.36 -8.17
N ARG A 91 -18.53 23.23 -7.18
CA ARG A 91 -17.77 24.47 -6.98
C ARG A 91 -16.44 24.28 -6.25
N GLY A 92 -16.18 23.07 -5.73
CA GLY A 92 -14.99 22.76 -4.94
C GLY A 92 -14.98 23.40 -3.54
N GLU A 93 -16.13 23.91 -3.07
CA GLU A 93 -16.25 24.52 -1.74
C GLU A 93 -16.27 23.46 -0.63
N VAL A 94 -16.77 22.27 -0.95
CA VAL A 94 -16.91 21.11 -0.06
C VAL A 94 -16.41 19.87 -0.77
N GLN A 95 -15.68 19.01 -0.06
CA GLN A 95 -15.17 17.73 -0.58
C GLN A 95 -15.78 16.52 0.13
N PHE A 96 -16.49 16.73 1.23
CA PHE A 96 -17.16 15.68 2.00
C PHE A 96 -18.51 16.19 2.51
N ALA A 97 -19.56 15.39 2.40
CA ALA A 97 -20.88 15.73 2.92
C ALA A 97 -21.48 14.59 3.72
N LEU A 98 -21.99 14.91 4.91
CA LEU A 98 -22.74 14.00 5.77
C LEU A 98 -24.23 14.37 5.70
N ILE A 99 -25.06 13.41 5.31
CA ILE A 99 -26.51 13.57 5.17
C ILE A 99 -27.19 12.65 6.18
N ILE A 100 -27.85 13.26 7.16
CA ILE A 100 -28.64 12.57 8.19
C ILE A 100 -30.13 12.73 7.81
N PRO A 101 -30.82 11.63 7.42
CA PRO A 101 -32.24 11.69 7.07
C PRO A 101 -33.12 11.91 8.31
N ALA A 102 -34.31 12.46 8.09
CA ALA A 102 -35.33 12.54 9.14
C ALA A 102 -35.71 11.15 9.67
N GLY A 103 -35.91 11.03 10.98
CA GLY A 103 -36.23 9.75 11.64
C GLY A 103 -35.00 8.99 12.16
N PHE A 104 -33.80 9.55 12.03
CA PHE A 104 -32.56 8.97 12.55
C PHE A 104 -32.66 8.63 14.04
N SER A 105 -33.08 9.59 14.88
CA SER A 105 -33.27 9.36 16.32
C SER A 105 -34.37 8.35 16.62
N GLN A 106 -35.46 8.37 15.85
CA GLN A 106 -36.55 7.42 16.03
C GLN A 106 -36.09 5.99 15.78
N ASP A 107 -35.35 5.76 14.70
CA ASP A 107 -34.78 4.45 14.38
C ASP A 107 -33.75 4.01 15.42
N LEU A 108 -32.88 4.92 15.87
CA LEU A 108 -31.88 4.63 16.89
C LEU A 108 -32.51 4.24 18.23
N ARG A 109 -33.56 4.95 18.66
CA ARG A 109 -34.31 4.66 19.90
C ARG A 109 -35.17 3.40 19.79
N ALA A 110 -35.71 3.11 18.60
CA ALA A 110 -36.49 1.91 18.33
C ALA A 110 -35.62 0.64 18.20
N GLY A 111 -34.29 0.76 18.31
CA GLY A 111 -33.37 -0.36 18.08
C GLY A 111 -33.39 -0.83 16.62
N ARG A 112 -33.73 0.05 15.67
CA ARG A 112 -33.64 -0.21 14.24
C ARG A 112 -32.31 0.31 13.71
N SER A 113 -31.87 -0.21 12.55
CA SER A 113 -30.65 0.26 11.89
C SER A 113 -30.89 1.65 11.31
N ALA A 114 -30.38 2.68 11.98
CA ALA A 114 -30.38 4.04 11.48
C ALA A 114 -29.43 4.17 10.27
N LYS A 115 -29.88 4.90 9.24
CA LYS A 115 -29.11 5.12 8.01
C LYS A 115 -28.54 6.53 8.00
N VAL A 116 -27.30 6.66 7.56
CA VAL A 116 -26.67 7.93 7.22
C VAL A 116 -26.06 7.80 5.85
N GLN A 117 -26.06 8.88 5.08
CA GLN A 117 -25.43 8.93 3.76
C GLN A 117 -24.19 9.81 3.83
N ILE A 118 -23.12 9.32 3.22
CA ILE A 118 -21.86 10.05 3.07
C ILE A 118 -21.64 10.23 1.57
N VAL A 119 -21.34 11.47 1.18
CA VAL A 119 -20.95 11.82 -0.19
C VAL A 119 -19.54 12.38 -0.11
N VAL A 120 -18.67 12.00 -1.04
CA VAL A 120 -17.28 12.45 -1.08
C VAL A 120 -16.88 12.76 -2.51
N ASP A 121 -16.09 13.80 -2.71
CA ASP A 121 -15.53 14.14 -4.02
C ASP A 121 -14.49 13.08 -4.42
N GLY A 122 -14.78 12.37 -5.51
CA GLY A 122 -13.93 11.31 -6.05
C GLY A 122 -12.74 11.79 -6.89
N SER A 123 -12.60 13.10 -7.13
CA SER A 123 -11.53 13.68 -7.97
C SER A 123 -10.13 13.32 -7.47
N ASN A 124 -9.97 13.18 -6.16
CA ASN A 124 -8.79 12.58 -5.54
C ASN A 124 -9.19 11.30 -4.80
N SER A 125 -9.04 10.16 -5.47
CA SER A 125 -9.41 8.84 -4.94
C SER A 125 -8.71 8.48 -3.63
N SER A 126 -7.49 8.98 -3.39
CA SER A 126 -6.76 8.70 -2.16
C SER A 126 -7.34 9.47 -0.97
N ILE A 127 -7.65 10.76 -1.15
CA ILE A 127 -8.32 11.59 -0.14
C ILE A 127 -9.73 11.06 0.12
N ALA A 128 -10.47 10.74 -0.94
CA ALA A 128 -11.83 10.19 -0.83
C ALA A 128 -11.85 8.86 -0.07
N GLY A 129 -10.94 7.95 -0.41
CA GLY A 129 -10.80 6.65 0.26
C GLY A 129 -10.46 6.79 1.74
N GLN A 130 -9.53 7.69 2.09
CA GLN A 130 -9.16 7.94 3.49
C GLN A 130 -10.31 8.62 4.27
N ALA A 131 -11.00 9.59 3.68
CA ALA A 131 -12.14 10.25 4.31
C ALA A 131 -13.28 9.25 4.62
N LEU A 132 -13.57 8.32 3.69
CA LEU A 132 -14.55 7.25 3.91
C LEU A 132 -14.11 6.29 5.02
N ALA A 133 -12.82 6.00 5.12
CA ALA A 133 -12.26 5.17 6.18
C ALA A 133 -12.42 5.82 7.55
N ASP A 134 -12.01 7.08 7.67
CA ASP A 134 -12.11 7.88 8.90
C ASP A 134 -13.57 8.00 9.35
N ALA A 135 -14.49 8.26 8.40
CA ALA A 135 -15.92 8.32 8.67
C ALA A 135 -16.48 6.97 9.15
N SER A 136 -16.00 5.85 8.56
CA SER A 136 -16.41 4.50 8.95
C SER A 136 -15.95 4.14 10.36
N ASP A 137 -14.71 4.50 10.72
CA ASP A 137 -14.16 4.27 12.05
C ASP A 137 -14.89 5.11 13.10
N LEU A 138 -15.20 6.37 12.79
CA LEU A 138 -16.00 7.24 13.63
C LEU A 138 -17.40 6.68 13.85
N LEU A 139 -18.08 6.24 12.79
CA LEU A 139 -19.41 5.63 12.90
C LEU A 139 -19.39 4.34 13.74
N ARG A 140 -18.30 3.56 13.68
CA ARG A 140 -18.11 2.38 14.54
C ARG A 140 -17.94 2.76 16.01
N GLU A 141 -17.12 3.78 16.28
CA GLU A 141 -16.90 4.31 17.63
C GLU A 141 -18.20 4.87 18.22
N TYR A 142 -18.94 5.67 17.45
CA TYR A 142 -20.24 6.21 17.84
C TYR A 142 -21.26 5.10 18.12
N ASN A 143 -21.34 4.08 17.25
CA ASN A 143 -22.20 2.93 17.47
C ASN A 143 -21.85 2.18 18.76
N ALA A 144 -20.57 1.95 19.04
CA ALA A 144 -20.13 1.31 20.28
C ALA A 144 -20.58 2.11 21.53
N GLN A 145 -20.49 3.45 21.48
CA GLN A 145 -20.97 4.32 22.56
C GLN A 145 -22.49 4.25 22.73
N VAL A 146 -23.26 4.26 21.63
CA VAL A 146 -24.72 4.16 21.67
C VAL A 146 -25.16 2.81 22.27
N VAL A 147 -24.53 1.71 21.87
CA VAL A 147 -24.84 0.37 22.41
C VAL A 147 -24.54 0.29 23.90
N LEU A 148 -23.41 0.84 24.35
CA LEU A 148 -23.07 0.92 25.78
C LEU A 148 -24.10 1.74 26.55
N ALA A 149 -24.47 2.91 26.05
CA ALA A 149 -25.46 3.79 26.69
C ALA A 149 -26.86 3.15 26.78
N GLN A 150 -27.26 2.37 25.77
CA GLN A 150 -28.51 1.60 25.80
C GLN A 150 -28.46 0.44 26.79
N THR A 151 -27.29 -0.20 26.95
CA THR A 151 -27.07 -1.28 27.92
C THR A 151 -27.12 -0.79 29.37
N THR A 152 -26.62 0.43 29.64
CA THR A 152 -26.71 1.02 31.00
C THR A 152 -28.12 1.48 31.35
N ARG A 153 -28.94 1.88 30.35
CA ARG A 153 -30.34 2.32 30.55
C ARG A 153 -31.34 1.17 30.58
N GLY A 154 -31.06 0.05 29.92
CA GLY A 154 -31.88 -1.15 29.98
C GLY A 154 -31.33 -2.14 31.00
N GLY A 155 -32.01 -2.31 32.14
CA GLY A 155 -31.60 -3.25 33.20
C GLY A 155 -31.30 -4.68 32.70
N PRO A 156 -30.73 -5.55 33.55
CA PRO A 156 -29.96 -6.76 33.20
C PRO A 156 -30.68 -7.89 32.44
N GLY A 157 -31.88 -7.66 31.89
CA GLY A 157 -32.67 -8.64 31.12
C GLY A 157 -32.81 -8.35 29.61
N LYS A 158 -32.26 -7.25 29.07
CA LYS A 158 -32.39 -6.88 27.63
C LYS A 158 -31.14 -7.15 26.78
N GLN A 159 -30.26 -8.03 27.23
CA GLN A 159 -29.02 -8.39 26.52
C GLN A 159 -29.22 -9.07 25.14
N GLN A 160 -30.45 -9.45 24.77
CA GLN A 160 -30.73 -10.20 23.52
C GLN A 160 -31.23 -9.37 22.32
N LEU A 161 -31.53 -8.08 22.48
CA LEU A 161 -32.01 -7.22 21.38
C LEU A 161 -30.95 -6.22 20.91
N LEU A 162 -29.67 -6.61 20.94
CA LEU A 162 -28.57 -5.76 20.49
C LEU A 162 -28.63 -5.59 18.97
N THR A 163 -29.16 -4.46 18.54
CA THR A 163 -29.16 -3.99 17.17
C THR A 163 -27.73 -3.87 16.68
N ARG A 164 -27.26 -4.87 15.92
CA ARG A 164 -26.16 -4.64 14.98
C ARG A 164 -26.67 -3.62 13.97
N VAL A 165 -26.33 -2.34 14.17
CA VAL A 165 -26.27 -1.41 13.05
C VAL A 165 -25.34 -2.08 12.04
N LYS A 166 -25.93 -2.66 11.00
CA LYS A 166 -25.19 -3.26 9.90
C LYS A 166 -24.61 -2.08 9.12
N ASN A 167 -23.49 -1.54 9.58
CA ASN A 167 -22.58 -0.81 8.71
C ASN A 167 -22.07 -1.85 7.72
N GLN A 168 -22.80 -2.05 6.62
CA GLN A 168 -22.36 -2.83 5.49
C GLN A 168 -21.33 -2.00 4.72
N ILE A 169 -20.19 -1.77 5.35
CA ILE A 169 -18.98 -1.34 4.68
C ILE A 169 -18.03 -2.52 4.82
N GLN A 170 -18.12 -3.45 3.86
CA GLN A 170 -17.12 -4.50 3.71
C GLN A 170 -15.87 -3.88 3.07
N VAL A 171 -15.03 -3.24 3.89
CA VAL A 171 -13.62 -3.08 3.52
C VAL A 171 -12.94 -4.40 3.86
N LEU A 172 -12.89 -5.30 2.88
CA LEU A 172 -12.37 -6.66 3.03
C LEU A 172 -10.85 -6.71 3.25
N TYR A 173 -10.14 -5.59 3.09
CA TYR A 173 -8.69 -5.47 3.27
C TYR A 173 -8.35 -4.12 3.93
N MET A 174 -7.78 -4.15 5.14
CA MET A 174 -7.33 -3.01 5.97
C MET A 174 -8.38 -2.23 6.79
N PRO A 175 -8.81 -2.76 7.97
CA PRO A 175 -9.65 -2.04 8.94
C PRO A 175 -8.90 -0.98 9.77
N GLN A 176 -7.68 -0.60 9.39
CA GLN A 176 -6.92 0.53 9.92
C GLN A 176 -6.21 1.16 8.73
N LEU A 177 -6.90 1.99 7.96
CA LEU A 177 -6.31 2.73 6.84
C LEU A 177 -5.39 3.82 7.41
N LYS A 178 -4.19 3.43 7.84
CA LYS A 178 -3.06 4.34 7.75
C LYS A 178 -2.57 4.21 6.32
N TYR A 179 -2.91 5.18 5.47
CA TYR A 179 -2.46 5.25 4.08
C TYR A 179 -0.94 4.99 3.94
N VAL A 180 -0.17 5.42 4.94
CA VAL A 180 1.27 5.13 5.11
C VAL A 180 1.58 3.62 5.03
N HIS A 181 0.80 2.75 5.67
CA HIS A 181 1.03 1.30 5.66
C HIS A 181 0.81 0.70 4.26
N PHE A 182 -0.22 1.16 3.55
CA PHE A 182 -0.49 0.73 2.18
C PHE A 182 0.64 1.16 1.25
N ILE A 183 1.03 2.43 1.28
CA ILE A 183 2.12 2.95 0.45
C ILE A 183 3.43 2.22 0.75
N MET A 184 3.76 1.98 2.01
CA MET A 184 4.99 1.27 2.36
C MET A 184 5.04 -0.14 1.81
N LEU A 185 3.95 -0.91 1.92
CA LEU A 185 3.90 -2.24 1.35
C LEU A 185 3.99 -2.22 -0.18
N THR A 186 3.26 -1.30 -0.81
CA THR A 186 3.23 -1.11 -2.26
C THR A 186 4.60 -0.68 -2.81
N MET A 187 5.23 0.32 -2.21
CA MET A 187 6.55 0.81 -2.60
C MET A 187 7.62 -0.26 -2.41
N LEU A 188 7.55 -1.02 -1.30
CA LEU A 188 8.45 -2.14 -1.07
C LEU A 188 8.28 -3.20 -2.16
N ALA A 189 7.06 -3.56 -2.54
CA ALA A 189 6.82 -4.54 -3.61
C ALA A 189 7.37 -4.07 -4.98
N ILE A 190 7.09 -2.81 -5.37
CA ILE A 190 7.57 -2.23 -6.64
C ILE A 190 9.10 -2.13 -6.65
N SER A 191 9.68 -1.63 -5.56
CA SER A 191 11.13 -1.51 -5.36
C SER A 191 11.85 -2.86 -5.53
N VAL A 192 11.30 -3.89 -4.88
CA VAL A 192 11.86 -5.24 -4.88
C VAL A 192 11.73 -5.88 -6.26
N LEU A 193 10.65 -5.60 -7.01
CA LEU A 193 10.49 -6.00 -8.41
C LEU A 193 11.50 -5.30 -9.33
N LEU A 194 11.66 -3.98 -9.18
CA LEU A 194 12.59 -3.15 -9.94
C LEU A 194 14.04 -3.63 -9.77
N LEU A 195 14.49 -3.81 -8.52
CA LEU A 195 15.79 -4.40 -8.21
C LEU A 195 15.90 -5.85 -8.71
N GLY A 196 14.78 -6.59 -8.63
CA GLY A 196 14.63 -7.95 -9.10
C GLY A 196 15.05 -8.15 -10.55
N VAL A 197 14.75 -7.17 -11.39
CA VAL A 197 15.03 -7.18 -12.83
C VAL A 197 16.32 -6.42 -13.17
N LEU A 198 16.58 -5.26 -12.56
CA LEU A 198 17.72 -4.41 -12.90
C LEU A 198 19.06 -4.99 -12.47
N VAL A 199 19.18 -5.54 -11.26
CA VAL A 199 20.47 -6.05 -10.76
C VAL A 199 21.00 -7.20 -11.63
N PRO A 200 20.19 -8.22 -11.99
CA PRO A 200 20.62 -9.28 -12.88
C PRO A 200 20.96 -8.80 -14.29
N ALA A 201 20.18 -7.86 -14.83
CA ALA A 201 20.42 -7.31 -16.16
C ALA A 201 21.75 -6.53 -16.21
N ALA A 202 21.96 -5.63 -15.25
CA ALA A 202 23.18 -4.84 -15.12
C ALA A 202 24.41 -5.72 -14.94
N ALA A 203 24.31 -6.80 -14.16
CA ALA A 203 25.42 -7.73 -13.96
C ALA A 203 25.86 -8.44 -15.25
N ILE A 204 24.94 -8.74 -16.18
CA ILE A 204 25.29 -9.34 -17.48
C ILE A 204 25.88 -8.30 -18.42
N VAL A 205 25.23 -7.14 -18.52
CA VAL A 205 25.68 -6.10 -19.45
C VAL A 205 27.04 -5.55 -19.06
N ARG A 206 27.33 -5.40 -17.78
CA ARG A 206 28.67 -5.03 -17.32
C ARG A 206 29.74 -6.05 -17.67
N GLU A 207 29.42 -7.35 -17.61
CA GLU A 207 30.36 -8.39 -18.02
C GLU A 207 30.63 -8.36 -19.53
N LYS A 208 29.62 -8.02 -20.33
CA LYS A 208 29.76 -7.79 -21.78
C LYS A 208 30.60 -6.55 -22.07
N GLU A 209 30.30 -5.42 -21.43
CA GLU A 209 31.06 -4.16 -21.60
C GLU A 209 32.52 -4.33 -21.15
N ALA A 210 32.79 -5.16 -20.15
CA ALA A 210 34.14 -5.48 -19.71
C ALA A 210 34.85 -6.56 -20.56
N GLY A 211 34.20 -7.15 -21.57
CA GLY A 211 34.73 -8.25 -22.39
C GLY A 211 34.90 -9.60 -21.65
N THR A 212 34.59 -9.64 -20.36
CA THR A 212 34.72 -10.85 -19.52
C THR A 212 33.70 -11.94 -19.88
N PHE A 213 32.59 -11.57 -20.54
CA PHE A 213 31.57 -12.51 -20.98
C PHE A 213 32.10 -13.51 -22.02
N GLU A 214 32.90 -13.04 -22.98
CA GLU A 214 33.51 -13.88 -24.03
C GLU A 214 34.57 -14.81 -23.43
N GLN A 215 35.32 -14.34 -22.43
CA GLN A 215 36.29 -15.17 -21.71
C GLN A 215 35.61 -16.29 -20.92
N LEU A 216 34.44 -16.03 -20.33
CA LEU A 216 33.64 -17.04 -19.63
C LEU A 216 33.13 -18.12 -20.58
N MET A 217 32.79 -17.78 -21.83
CA MET A 217 32.32 -18.76 -22.83
C MET A 217 33.38 -19.77 -23.25
N ILE A 218 34.67 -19.46 -23.08
CA ILE A 218 35.79 -20.34 -23.44
C ILE A 218 36.16 -21.27 -22.27
N THR A 219 35.66 -21.00 -21.06
CA THR A 219 35.90 -21.86 -19.90
C THR A 219 35.06 -23.15 -19.97
N PRO A 220 35.54 -24.28 -19.40
CA PRO A 220 34.80 -25.54 -19.36
C PRO A 220 33.70 -25.52 -18.28
N ILE A 221 32.84 -24.50 -18.31
CA ILE A 221 31.69 -24.29 -17.43
C ILE A 221 30.43 -24.46 -18.27
N THR A 222 29.45 -25.20 -17.77
CA THR A 222 28.18 -25.35 -18.48
C THR A 222 27.33 -24.08 -18.35
N GLY A 223 26.51 -23.74 -19.35
CA GLY A 223 25.63 -22.58 -19.29
C GLY A 223 24.68 -22.60 -18.08
N ALA A 224 24.21 -23.79 -17.68
CA ALA A 224 23.39 -23.98 -16.48
C ALA A 224 24.14 -23.67 -15.18
N GLU A 225 25.42 -24.06 -15.06
CA GLU A 225 26.26 -23.71 -13.91
C GLU A 225 26.51 -22.20 -13.84
N LEU A 226 26.75 -21.54 -14.97
CA LEU A 226 26.95 -20.09 -15.04
C LEU A 226 25.70 -19.33 -14.59
N ILE A 227 24.52 -19.70 -15.11
CA ILE A 227 23.25 -19.08 -14.74
C ILE A 227 22.94 -19.32 -13.26
N THR A 228 23.11 -20.54 -12.77
CA THR A 228 22.84 -20.89 -11.36
C THR A 228 23.77 -20.13 -10.42
N ALA A 229 25.07 -20.08 -10.74
CA ALA A 229 26.07 -19.35 -9.96
C ALA A 229 25.80 -17.84 -9.90
N LYS A 230 25.05 -17.29 -10.86
CA LYS A 230 24.70 -15.87 -10.91
C LYS A 230 23.37 -15.57 -10.22
N ILE A 231 22.35 -16.39 -10.47
CA ILE A 231 21.01 -16.21 -9.88
C ILE A 231 21.04 -16.42 -8.36
N VAL A 232 21.73 -17.46 -7.87
CA VAL A 232 21.70 -17.78 -6.43
C VAL A 232 22.22 -16.63 -5.55
N PRO A 233 23.42 -16.05 -5.81
CA PRO A 233 23.89 -14.88 -5.08
C PRO A 233 22.94 -13.69 -5.16
N MET A 234 22.35 -13.43 -6.32
CA MET A 234 21.42 -12.32 -6.52
C MET A 234 20.13 -12.50 -5.72
N VAL A 235 19.58 -13.71 -5.69
CA VAL A 235 18.39 -14.02 -4.87
C VAL A 235 18.70 -13.85 -3.39
N LEU A 236 19.87 -14.31 -2.93
CA LEU A 236 20.30 -14.12 -1.54
C LEU A 236 20.45 -12.63 -1.18
N LEU A 237 21.07 -11.84 -2.05
CA LEU A 237 21.19 -10.38 -1.86
C LEU A 237 19.80 -9.71 -1.79
N LYS A 238 18.89 -10.11 -2.67
CA LYS A 238 17.51 -9.59 -2.70
C LYS A 238 16.73 -10.00 -1.45
N LEU A 239 16.92 -11.21 -0.93
CA LEU A 239 16.32 -11.64 0.35
C LEU A 239 16.82 -10.80 1.52
N VAL A 240 18.13 -10.55 1.59
CA VAL A 240 18.70 -9.65 2.62
C VAL A 240 18.10 -8.26 2.48
N GLY A 241 18.02 -7.73 1.26
CA GLY A 241 17.42 -6.43 1.00
C GLY A 241 15.94 -6.36 1.39
N LEU A 242 15.18 -7.41 1.09
CA LEU A 242 13.77 -7.55 1.49
C LEU A 242 13.63 -7.57 3.02
N THR A 243 14.47 -8.34 3.72
CA THR A 243 14.46 -8.39 5.18
C THR A 243 14.75 -7.02 5.79
N ILE A 244 15.73 -6.29 5.25
CA ILE A 244 16.04 -4.92 5.69
C ILE A 244 14.85 -3.98 5.42
N GLY A 245 14.27 -4.03 4.23
CA GLY A 245 13.13 -3.19 3.86
C GLY A 245 11.91 -3.45 4.75
N VAL A 246 11.61 -4.72 5.02
CA VAL A 246 10.54 -5.12 5.94
C VAL A 246 10.84 -4.67 7.37
N ALA A 247 12.08 -4.83 7.85
CA ALA A 247 12.49 -4.36 9.17
C ALA A 247 12.36 -2.83 9.30
N MET A 248 12.76 -2.07 8.27
CA MET A 248 12.55 -0.62 8.21
C MET A 248 11.06 -0.26 8.28
N SER A 249 10.21 -0.92 7.49
CA SER A 249 8.76 -0.69 7.52
C SER A 249 8.14 -0.98 8.89
N MET A 250 8.64 -1.99 9.62
CA MET A 250 8.18 -2.30 10.97
C MET A 250 8.69 -1.31 12.01
N TRP A 251 9.98 -0.99 12.02
CA TRP A 251 10.59 -0.16 13.06
C TRP A 251 10.34 1.34 12.89
N ILE A 252 10.34 1.84 11.64
CA ILE A 252 10.18 3.27 11.36
C ILE A 252 8.69 3.64 11.27
N PHE A 253 7.88 2.77 10.66
CA PHE A 253 6.48 3.09 10.30
C PHE A 253 5.43 2.24 11.05
N GLY A 254 5.86 1.29 11.87
CA GLY A 254 4.96 0.46 12.68
C GLY A 254 4.03 -0.42 11.84
N VAL A 255 4.42 -0.81 10.62
CA VAL A 255 3.58 -1.63 9.73
C VAL A 255 3.43 -3.03 10.34
N PRO A 256 2.21 -3.48 10.68
CA PRO A 256 2.03 -4.79 11.31
C PRO A 256 2.19 -5.91 10.27
N LEU A 257 3.21 -6.74 10.42
CA LEU A 257 3.32 -7.99 9.65
C LEU A 257 2.36 -9.04 10.23
N ARG A 258 1.24 -9.26 9.57
CA ARG A 258 0.26 -10.30 9.93
C ARG A 258 0.40 -11.48 8.97
N GLY A 259 0.46 -12.70 9.50
CA GLY A 259 0.49 -13.94 8.71
C GLY A 259 1.77 -14.77 8.90
N SER A 260 2.02 -15.69 7.96
CA SER A 260 3.16 -16.59 8.00
C SER A 260 4.38 -15.98 7.29
N LEU A 261 5.44 -15.72 8.06
CA LEU A 261 6.74 -15.27 7.52
C LEU A 261 7.32 -16.27 6.52
N LEU A 262 7.15 -17.58 6.77
CA LEU A 262 7.66 -18.61 5.89
C LEU A 262 6.99 -18.54 4.51
N LEU A 263 5.66 -18.36 4.48
CA LEU A 263 4.92 -18.21 3.23
C LEU A 263 5.33 -16.94 2.49
N PHE A 264 5.49 -15.83 3.21
CA PHE A 264 5.96 -14.56 2.65
C PHE A 264 7.32 -14.70 1.96
N TYR A 265 8.31 -15.29 2.64
CA TYR A 265 9.63 -15.51 2.04
C TYR A 265 9.60 -16.55 0.91
N ALA A 266 8.79 -17.60 1.00
CA ALA A 266 8.68 -18.60 -0.06
C ALA A 266 8.14 -17.99 -1.37
N ILE A 267 7.08 -17.19 -1.29
CA ILE A 267 6.52 -16.46 -2.44
C ILE A 267 7.54 -15.42 -2.95
N SER A 268 8.24 -14.75 -2.04
CA SER A 268 9.28 -13.78 -2.41
C SER A 268 10.44 -14.43 -3.19
N VAL A 269 10.87 -15.63 -2.81
CA VAL A 269 11.89 -16.40 -3.55
C VAL A 269 11.40 -16.71 -4.96
N LEU A 270 10.13 -17.15 -5.11
CA LEU A 270 9.54 -17.42 -6.42
C LEU A 270 9.52 -16.15 -7.29
N MET A 271 9.09 -15.03 -6.71
CA MET A 271 9.10 -13.73 -7.38
C MET A 271 10.53 -13.30 -7.77
N PHE A 272 11.52 -13.58 -6.91
CA PHE A 272 12.92 -13.29 -7.20
C PHE A 272 13.51 -14.13 -8.32
N LEU A 273 13.13 -15.40 -8.42
CA LEU A 273 13.49 -16.25 -9.54
C LEU A 273 12.90 -15.72 -10.84
N SER A 274 11.60 -15.42 -10.85
CA SER A 274 10.88 -14.91 -12.02
C SER A 274 11.44 -13.56 -12.51
N SER A 275 11.58 -12.59 -11.59
CA SER A 275 12.17 -11.28 -11.91
C SER A 275 13.62 -11.38 -12.35
N SER A 276 14.41 -12.28 -11.76
CA SER A 276 15.77 -12.55 -12.22
C SER A 276 15.80 -13.14 -13.63
N GLY A 277 14.87 -14.01 -13.98
CA GLY A 277 14.75 -14.54 -15.34
C GLY A 277 14.52 -13.43 -16.37
N ILE A 278 13.61 -12.50 -16.08
CA ILE A 278 13.35 -11.32 -16.91
C ILE A 278 14.60 -10.44 -17.02
N GLY A 279 15.27 -10.18 -15.89
CA GLY A 279 16.50 -9.39 -15.87
C GLY A 279 17.64 -10.02 -16.66
N VAL A 280 17.82 -11.33 -16.55
CA VAL A 280 18.81 -12.09 -17.32
C VAL A 280 18.50 -12.00 -18.82
N LEU A 281 17.26 -12.24 -19.23
CA LEU A 281 16.82 -12.13 -20.63
C LEU A 281 17.04 -10.71 -21.18
N MET A 282 16.74 -9.69 -20.40
CA MET A 282 16.99 -8.31 -20.79
C MET A 282 18.48 -8.02 -20.94
N GLY A 283 19.31 -8.54 -20.02
CA GLY A 283 20.76 -8.44 -20.07
C GLY A 283 21.40 -9.18 -21.24
N THR A 284 20.80 -10.28 -21.72
CA THR A 284 21.29 -10.99 -22.91
C THR A 284 20.96 -10.24 -24.21
N ILE A 285 19.83 -9.54 -24.29
CA ILE A 285 19.43 -8.75 -25.47
C ILE A 285 20.17 -7.40 -25.53
N ALA A 286 20.35 -6.75 -24.38
CA ALA A 286 20.99 -5.44 -24.32
C ALA A 286 22.50 -5.50 -24.64
N ARG A 287 22.98 -4.46 -25.32
CA ARG A 287 24.40 -4.30 -25.69
C ARG A 287 25.17 -3.43 -24.69
N ASN A 288 24.51 -2.45 -24.09
CA ASN A 288 25.11 -1.52 -23.14
C ASN A 288 24.11 -1.13 -22.03
N MET A 289 24.61 -0.49 -20.98
CA MET A 289 23.83 -0.15 -19.78
C MET A 289 22.66 0.80 -20.10
N GLN A 290 22.84 1.74 -21.02
CA GLN A 290 21.77 2.66 -21.44
C GLN A 290 20.60 1.92 -22.10
N GLN A 291 20.89 0.97 -22.99
CA GLN A 291 19.88 0.14 -23.62
C GLN A 291 19.15 -0.75 -22.60
N THR A 292 19.86 -1.25 -21.59
CA THR A 292 19.26 -1.99 -20.48
C THR A 292 18.26 -1.15 -19.70
N LEU A 293 18.61 0.10 -19.37
CA LEU A 293 17.71 1.01 -18.66
C LEU A 293 16.47 1.35 -19.48
N LEU A 294 16.63 1.57 -20.79
CA LEU A 294 15.51 1.83 -21.70
C LEU A 294 14.56 0.62 -21.79
N LEU A 295 15.11 -0.59 -21.98
CA LEU A 295 14.32 -1.83 -21.99
C LEU A 295 13.62 -2.06 -20.65
N ALA A 296 14.31 -1.77 -19.54
CA ALA A 296 13.73 -1.90 -18.20
C ALA A 296 12.51 -1.00 -18.05
N PHE A 297 12.57 0.24 -18.53
CA PHE A 297 11.42 1.14 -18.52
C PHE A 297 10.23 0.55 -19.31
N PHE A 298 10.44 0.07 -20.53
CA PHE A 298 9.37 -0.50 -21.36
C PHE A 298 8.75 -1.78 -20.80
N ILE A 299 9.50 -2.58 -20.04
CA ILE A 299 9.02 -3.85 -19.45
C ILE A 299 8.40 -3.61 -18.07
N LEU A 300 9.10 -2.87 -17.20
CA LEU A 300 8.69 -2.69 -15.81
C LEU A 300 7.55 -1.71 -15.66
N PHE A 301 7.46 -0.68 -16.51
CA PHE A 301 6.40 0.32 -16.39
C PHE A 301 5.01 -0.33 -16.59
N PRO A 302 4.71 -1.08 -17.67
CA PRO A 302 3.44 -1.79 -17.78
C PRO A 302 3.23 -2.83 -16.68
N LEU A 303 4.29 -3.53 -16.27
CA LEU A 303 4.22 -4.56 -15.23
C LEU A 303 3.83 -3.98 -13.87
N ALA A 304 4.30 -2.77 -13.54
CA ALA A 304 3.93 -2.05 -12.33
C ALA A 304 2.45 -1.64 -12.35
N PHE A 305 1.93 -1.16 -13.49
CA PHE A 305 0.50 -0.86 -13.64
C PHE A 305 -0.38 -2.11 -13.53
N LEU A 306 0.06 -3.24 -14.09
CA LEU A 306 -0.66 -4.51 -14.03
C LEU A 306 -0.59 -5.19 -12.65
N SER A 307 0.33 -4.74 -11.77
CA SER A 307 0.56 -5.36 -10.46
C SER A 307 -0.55 -5.08 -9.44
N GLY A 308 -1.50 -4.22 -9.77
CA GLY A 308 -2.57 -3.79 -8.86
C GLY A 308 -2.17 -2.77 -7.81
N THR A 309 -0.93 -2.26 -7.89
CA THR A 309 -0.38 -1.30 -6.92
C THR A 309 -0.73 0.15 -7.23
N ILE A 310 -0.70 0.52 -8.51
CA ILE A 310 -1.02 1.87 -9.00
C ILE A 310 -2.51 1.98 -9.36
N VAL A 311 -3.04 0.96 -10.05
CA VAL A 311 -4.46 0.85 -10.38
C VAL A 311 -5.00 -0.36 -9.62
N PRO A 312 -5.91 -0.18 -8.64
CA PRO A 312 -6.54 -1.31 -7.98
C PRO A 312 -7.22 -2.18 -9.05
N VAL A 313 -6.93 -3.49 -9.07
CA VAL A 313 -7.60 -4.42 -10.00
C VAL A 313 -9.01 -4.80 -9.50
N GLN A 314 -9.49 -4.15 -8.43
CA GLN A 314 -10.81 -4.28 -7.83
C GLN A 314 -11.23 -2.96 -7.18
#